data_AF-A0A8C6C979-F1
#
_entry.id   AF-A0A8C6C979-F1
#
_cell.length_a   1.000
_cell.length_b   1.000
_cell.length_c   1.000
_cell.angle_alpha   90.00
_cell.angle_beta   90.00
_cell.angle_gamma   90.00
#
_symmetry.space_group_name_H-M   'P 1'
#
loop_
_entity.id
_entity.type
_entity.pdbx_description
1 polymer ?
#
loop_
_entity_poly.entity_id
_entity_poly.type
_entity_poly.pdbx_seq_one_letter_code
_entity_poly.pdbx_strand_id
1 'polypeptide(L)'
;MSLGTTEGEDLAEYFRLQYGQRLVQLLQKFPSTEDHSDSPSIRLLEKKKEAKLMHHAMEQKKETFQRRMETLNLRWEELGVKEAQLKAHIQKFEQFIRENDQKRIRALKKANKERELKRQCMQELTKAKQEMAALRLEHQRLSAKLQEYSIFNKYLEKVVENSEESRWAHIQNTAAKKTLLLGTIKMATLNLFQIVSKQLKEASSVSLEDTHKQLDTIQQFIQDLSDIWAEVKKKEQQQVRV
;
A
#
# COMPACT_ATOMS: atom_id res chain seq x y z
N MET A 1 144.28 -46.14 16.31
CA MET A 1 144.41 -45.88 14.86
C MET A 1 143.07 -45.37 14.36
N SER A 2 143.10 -44.15 13.80
CA SER A 2 142.17 -43.50 12.84
C SER A 2 140.65 -43.52 13.03
N LEU A 3 139.85 -42.51 12.70
CA LEU A 3 139.95 -41.04 12.49
C LEU A 3 138.63 -40.67 11.75
N GLY A 4 137.95 -39.59 12.15
CA GLY A 4 136.87 -38.91 11.39
C GLY A 4 135.51 -39.62 11.41
N THR A 5 134.42 -39.04 11.90
CA THR A 5 133.74 -37.88 11.32
C THR A 5 132.94 -37.08 12.37
N THR A 6 133.64 -36.48 13.32
CA THR A 6 133.15 -35.34 14.12
C THR A 6 133.37 -34.03 13.35
N GLU A 7 132.84 -33.92 12.11
CA GLU A 7 133.09 -32.76 11.21
C GLU A 7 131.80 -32.13 10.65
N GLY A 8 130.62 -32.72 10.90
CA GLY A 8 129.34 -32.19 10.40
C GLY A 8 128.65 -31.17 11.32
N GLU A 9 128.81 -31.32 12.64
CA GLU A 9 128.19 -30.42 13.64
C GLU A 9 129.01 -29.14 13.86
N ASP A 10 130.34 -29.24 13.82
CA ASP A 10 131.25 -28.09 13.96
C ASP A 10 131.20 -27.13 12.77
N LEU A 11 130.98 -27.63 11.55
CA LEU A 11 130.85 -26.78 10.36
C LEU A 11 129.52 -26.02 10.35
N ALA A 12 128.44 -26.66 10.83
CA ALA A 12 127.14 -26.01 10.98
C ALA A 12 127.14 -24.98 12.12
N GLU A 13 127.89 -25.23 13.20
CA GLU A 13 128.12 -24.25 14.26
C GLU A 13 129.01 -23.10 13.79
N TYR A 14 130.06 -23.37 13.02
CA TYR A 14 130.90 -22.36 12.37
C TYR A 14 130.10 -21.47 11.40
N PHE A 15 129.24 -22.05 10.54
CA PHE A 15 128.37 -21.26 9.68
C PHE A 15 127.33 -20.49 10.48
N ARG A 16 126.68 -21.06 11.51
CA ARG A 16 125.77 -20.29 12.37
C ARG A 16 126.46 -19.15 13.10
N LEU A 17 127.69 -19.34 13.57
CA LEU A 17 128.45 -18.31 14.27
C LEU A 17 128.98 -17.23 13.32
N GLN A 18 129.47 -17.62 12.13
CA GLN A 18 129.93 -16.68 11.11
C GLN A 18 128.77 -15.93 10.44
N TYR A 19 127.67 -16.61 10.11
CA TYR A 19 126.47 -15.92 9.64
C TYR A 19 125.87 -15.08 10.76
N GLY A 20 125.85 -15.54 12.01
CA GLY A 20 125.41 -14.76 13.16
C GLY A 20 126.23 -13.50 13.37
N GLN A 21 127.56 -13.60 13.42
CA GLN A 21 128.45 -12.43 13.55
C GLN A 21 128.38 -11.49 12.35
N ARG A 22 128.31 -12.02 11.12
CA ARG A 22 128.23 -11.20 9.91
C ARG A 22 126.86 -10.54 9.76
N LEU A 23 125.80 -11.20 10.20
CA LEU A 23 124.45 -10.63 10.26
C LEU A 23 124.39 -9.52 11.32
N VAL A 24 124.98 -9.73 12.50
CA VAL A 24 125.08 -8.69 13.54
C VAL A 24 125.89 -7.49 13.05
N GLN A 25 127.04 -7.69 12.38
CA GLN A 25 127.81 -6.59 11.78
C GLN A 25 127.07 -5.87 10.64
N LEU A 26 126.26 -6.60 9.85
CA LEU A 26 125.42 -5.99 8.82
C LEU A 26 124.24 -5.21 9.42
N LEU A 27 123.65 -5.71 10.50
CA LEU A 27 122.57 -5.04 11.22
C LEU A 27 123.07 -3.79 11.97
N GLN A 28 124.30 -3.82 12.50
CA GLN A 28 124.93 -2.69 13.18
C GLN A 28 125.33 -1.54 12.23
N LYS A 29 125.32 -1.77 10.90
CA LYS A 29 125.50 -0.72 9.88
C LYS A 29 124.22 0.06 9.57
N PHE A 30 123.07 -0.34 10.13
CA PHE A 30 121.83 0.41 10.01
C PHE A 30 121.61 1.25 11.27
N PRO A 31 121.33 2.57 11.15
CA PRO A 31 121.07 3.41 12.31
C PRO A 31 119.82 2.93 13.05
N SER A 32 119.86 2.95 14.38
CA SER A 32 118.67 2.80 15.23
C SER A 32 117.77 4.03 15.06
N THR A 33 116.87 4.03 14.09
CA THR A 33 115.79 5.02 14.02
C THR A 33 114.57 4.50 14.76
N GLU A 34 114.54 4.79 16.05
CA GLU A 34 113.27 5.06 16.74
C GLU A 34 112.68 6.34 16.10
N ASP A 35 111.45 6.19 15.62
CA ASP A 35 110.53 7.18 15.03
C ASP A 35 110.78 7.76 13.62
N HIS A 36 109.88 7.31 12.74
CA HIS A 36 109.39 7.88 11.48
C HIS A 36 110.22 7.70 10.21
N SER A 37 109.98 6.59 9.50
CA SER A 37 109.44 6.59 8.12
C SER A 37 109.55 5.20 7.48
N ASP A 38 108.44 4.48 7.34
CA ASP A 38 108.39 3.24 6.58
C ASP A 38 108.95 3.42 5.16
N SER A 39 109.62 2.39 4.62
CA SER A 39 110.10 2.34 3.24
C SER A 39 108.97 2.73 2.26
N PRO A 40 109.23 3.49 1.17
CA PRO A 40 108.20 3.94 0.21
C PRO A 40 107.28 2.80 -0.28
N SER A 41 107.82 1.58 -0.41
CA SER A 41 107.05 0.40 -0.79
C SER A 41 106.08 -0.07 0.30
N ILE A 42 106.46 0.03 1.58
CA ILE A 42 105.60 -0.31 2.73
C ILE A 42 104.46 0.71 2.84
N ARG A 43 104.77 2.01 2.74
CA ARG A 43 103.76 3.09 2.73
C ARG A 43 102.73 2.94 1.62
N LEU A 44 103.17 2.56 0.41
CA LEU A 44 102.26 2.32 -0.71
C LEU A 44 101.32 1.14 -0.44
N LEU A 45 101.83 0.05 0.15
CA LEU A 45 101.03 -1.11 0.52
C LEU A 45 100.02 -0.79 1.63
N GLU A 46 100.41 0.01 2.62
CA GLU A 46 99.52 0.51 3.67
C GLU A 46 98.42 1.40 3.09
N LYS A 47 98.76 2.38 2.25
CA LYS A 47 97.77 3.22 1.56
C LYS A 47 96.84 2.40 0.68
N LYS A 48 97.34 1.34 0.03
CA LYS A 48 96.50 0.40 -0.75
C LYS A 48 95.57 -0.42 0.14
N LYS A 49 96.02 -0.83 1.33
CA LYS A 49 95.18 -1.51 2.33
C LYS A 49 94.11 -0.56 2.90
N GLU A 50 94.49 0.67 3.25
CA GLU A 50 93.57 1.72 3.69
C GLU A 50 92.52 2.03 2.63
N ALA A 51 92.91 2.20 1.36
CA ALA A 51 91.98 2.44 0.26
C ALA A 51 90.98 1.29 0.07
N LYS A 52 91.42 0.03 0.23
CA LYS A 52 90.52 -1.14 0.20
C LYS A 52 89.55 -1.15 1.37
N LEU A 53 90.02 -0.86 2.58
CA LEU A 53 89.17 -0.79 3.78
C LEU A 53 88.16 0.36 3.67
N MET A 54 88.60 1.53 3.20
CA MET A 54 87.74 2.69 2.93
C MET A 54 86.69 2.35 1.87
N HIS A 55 87.09 1.70 0.77
CA HIS A 55 86.16 1.29 -0.27
C HIS A 55 85.11 0.30 0.26
N HIS A 56 85.53 -0.71 1.03
CA HIS A 56 84.60 -1.64 1.66
C HIS A 56 83.64 -0.94 2.62
N ALA A 57 84.13 -0.02 3.46
CA ALA A 57 83.30 0.78 4.36
C ALA A 57 82.32 1.69 3.59
N MET A 58 82.74 2.26 2.46
CA MET A 58 81.89 3.08 1.61
C MET A 58 80.79 2.24 0.94
N GLU A 59 81.10 1.04 0.43
CA GLU A 59 80.09 0.13 -0.13
C GLU A 59 79.08 -0.30 0.93
N GLN A 60 79.51 -0.62 2.17
CA GLN A 60 78.59 -0.89 3.27
C GLN A 60 77.67 0.32 3.58
N LYS A 61 78.21 1.55 3.55
CA LYS A 61 77.41 2.77 3.72
C LYS A 61 76.42 2.97 2.58
N LYS A 62 76.81 2.70 1.34
CA LYS A 62 75.96 2.77 0.15
C LYS A 62 74.82 1.75 0.24
N GLU A 63 75.11 0.50 0.59
CA GLU A 63 74.08 -0.53 0.76
C GLU A 63 73.11 -0.20 1.91
N THR A 64 73.61 0.28 3.04
CA THR A 64 72.75 0.66 4.17
C THR A 64 71.88 1.86 3.85
N PHE A 65 72.39 2.83 3.10
CA PHE A 65 71.59 3.94 2.58
C PHE A 65 70.52 3.43 1.59
N GLN A 66 70.90 2.56 0.66
CA GLN A 66 70.00 1.97 -0.32
C GLN A 66 68.83 1.22 0.35
N ARG A 67 69.11 0.34 1.31
CA ARG A 67 68.08 -0.38 2.09
C ARG A 67 67.15 0.58 2.85
N ARG A 68 67.70 1.66 3.41
CA ARG A 68 66.90 2.71 4.08
C ARG A 68 65.99 3.43 3.09
N MET A 69 66.50 3.74 1.91
CA MET A 69 65.72 4.41 0.86
C MET A 69 64.58 3.52 0.37
N GLU A 70 64.84 2.23 0.16
CA GLU A 70 63.81 1.24 -0.20
C GLU A 70 62.72 1.13 0.87
N THR A 71 63.12 1.07 2.15
CA THR A 71 62.16 1.03 3.27
C THR A 71 61.30 2.30 3.33
N LEU A 72 61.91 3.47 3.11
CA LEU A 72 61.18 4.73 3.04
C LEU A 72 60.23 4.76 1.85
N ASN A 73 60.65 4.29 0.68
CA ASN A 73 59.81 4.24 -0.51
C ASN A 73 58.57 3.35 -0.30
N LEU A 74 58.76 2.15 0.26
CA LEU A 74 57.65 1.25 0.62
C LEU A 74 56.68 1.92 1.60
N ARG A 75 57.21 2.62 2.61
CA ARG A 75 56.37 3.34 3.58
C ARG A 75 55.59 4.50 2.94
N TRP A 76 56.20 5.20 1.98
CA TRP A 76 55.53 6.25 1.20
C TRP A 76 54.39 5.69 0.36
N GLU A 77 54.59 4.55 -0.29
CA GLU A 77 53.56 3.85 -1.05
C GLU A 77 52.40 3.38 -0.14
N GLU A 78 52.71 2.79 1.01
CA GLU A 78 51.71 2.38 2.01
C GLU A 78 50.86 3.56 2.51
N LEU A 79 51.50 4.71 2.76
CA LEU A 79 50.79 5.92 3.16
C LEU A 79 49.88 6.43 2.05
N GLY A 80 50.34 6.40 0.79
CA GLY A 80 49.50 6.73 -0.37
C GLY A 80 48.26 5.84 -0.49
N VAL A 81 48.43 4.53 -0.27
CA VAL A 81 47.30 3.58 -0.26
C VAL A 81 46.33 3.89 0.89
N LYS A 82 46.82 4.15 2.10
CA LYS A 82 45.98 4.50 3.26
C LYS A 82 45.24 5.82 3.05
N GLU A 83 45.89 6.82 2.46
CA GLU A 83 45.25 8.09 2.11
C GLU A 83 44.13 7.89 1.09
N ALA A 84 44.37 7.10 0.03
CA ALA A 84 43.35 6.78 -0.97
C ALA A 84 42.15 6.04 -0.36
N GLN A 85 42.39 5.09 0.56
CA GLN A 85 41.34 4.40 1.29
C GLN A 85 40.50 5.35 2.14
N LEU A 86 41.14 6.25 2.90
CA LEU A 86 40.43 7.25 3.72
C LEU A 86 39.58 8.18 2.85
N LYS A 87 40.10 8.66 1.72
CA LYS A 87 39.32 9.48 0.77
C LYS A 87 38.10 8.73 0.25
N ALA A 88 38.26 7.45 -0.11
CA ALA A 88 37.14 6.62 -0.56
C ALA A 88 36.09 6.41 0.55
N HIS A 89 36.51 6.22 1.81
CA HIS A 89 35.58 6.14 2.94
C HIS A 89 34.82 7.45 3.17
N ILE A 90 35.51 8.59 3.13
CA ILE A 90 34.89 9.92 3.29
C ILE A 90 33.82 10.13 2.21
N GLN A 91 34.13 9.84 0.94
CA GLN A 91 33.16 9.95 -0.15
C GLN A 91 31.92 9.08 0.07
N LYS A 92 32.10 7.84 0.54
CA LYS A 92 30.99 6.94 0.89
C LYS A 92 30.15 7.48 2.06
N PHE A 93 30.80 8.04 3.09
CA PHE A 93 30.09 8.65 4.22
C PHE A 93 29.30 9.88 3.80
N GLU A 94 29.88 10.77 3.00
CA GLU A 94 29.16 11.93 2.47
C GLU A 94 27.96 11.52 1.62
N GLN A 95 28.11 10.50 0.77
CA GLN A 95 27.00 9.93 0.02
C GLN A 95 25.90 9.39 0.94
N PHE A 96 26.28 8.62 1.96
CA PHE A 96 25.33 8.09 2.95
C PHE A 96 24.57 9.21 3.68
N ILE A 97 25.25 10.28 4.10
CA ILE A 97 24.62 11.43 4.74
C ILE A 97 23.64 12.12 3.79
N ARG A 98 24.02 12.37 2.54
CA ARG A 98 23.13 12.97 1.53
C ARG A 98 21.88 12.12 1.29
N GLU A 99 22.05 10.81 1.14
CA GLU A 99 20.93 9.88 0.92
C GLU A 99 20.01 9.79 2.14
N ASN A 100 20.57 9.77 3.36
CA ASN A 100 19.80 9.77 4.59
C ASN A 100 19.02 11.09 4.77
N ASP A 101 19.66 12.22 4.50
CA ASP A 101 19.02 13.54 4.54
C ASP A 101 17.86 13.62 3.55
N GLN A 102 18.05 13.08 2.33
CA GLN A 102 16.99 13.00 1.33
C GLN A 102 15.82 12.11 1.78
N LYS A 103 16.09 10.98 2.45
CA LYS A 103 15.04 10.13 3.06
C LYS A 103 14.29 10.89 4.16
N ARG A 104 14.99 11.63 5.03
CA ARG A 104 14.39 12.48 6.07
C ARG A 104 13.47 13.54 5.48
N ILE A 105 13.94 14.26 4.45
CA ILE A 105 13.15 15.28 3.76
C ILE A 105 11.89 14.69 3.13
N ARG A 106 11.99 13.54 2.46
CA ARG A 106 10.82 12.86 1.86
C ARG A 106 9.81 12.43 2.92
N ALA A 107 10.28 11.85 4.02
CA ALA A 107 9.42 11.45 5.13
C ALA A 107 8.70 12.66 5.76
N LEU A 108 9.42 13.76 5.99
CA LEU A 108 8.87 14.99 6.56
C LEU A 108 7.85 15.64 5.62
N LYS A 109 8.13 15.68 4.31
CA LYS A 109 7.20 16.19 3.30
C LYS A 109 5.91 15.35 3.25
N LYS A 110 6.02 14.02 3.32
CA LYS A 110 4.87 13.12 3.36
C LYS A 110 4.03 13.34 4.63
N ALA A 111 4.67 13.39 5.79
CA ALA A 111 4.01 13.62 7.06
C ALA A 111 3.30 15.00 7.11
N ASN A 112 3.93 16.05 6.59
CA ASN A 112 3.30 17.37 6.52
C ASN A 112 2.10 17.40 5.56
N LYS A 113 2.21 16.75 4.39
CA LYS A 113 1.08 16.63 3.46
C LYS A 113 -0.11 15.90 4.11
N GLU A 114 0.16 14.82 4.84
CA GLU A 114 -0.88 14.06 5.55
C GLU A 114 -1.54 14.88 6.68
N ARG A 115 -0.75 15.60 7.48
CA ARG A 115 -1.28 16.52 8.51
C ARG A 115 -2.16 17.60 7.91
N GLU A 116 -1.74 18.18 6.79
CA GLU A 116 -2.48 19.24 6.12
C GLU A 116 -3.81 18.73 5.54
N LEU A 117 -3.80 17.57 4.88
CA LEU A 117 -5.03 16.91 4.41
C LEU A 117 -5.99 16.59 5.57
N LYS A 118 -5.45 16.10 6.69
CA LYS A 118 -6.24 15.85 7.90
C LYS A 118 -6.85 17.14 8.44
N ARG A 119 -6.09 18.24 8.46
CA ARG A 119 -6.57 19.56 8.89
C ARG A 119 -7.73 20.05 8.01
N GLN A 120 -7.58 19.94 6.69
CA GLN A 120 -8.62 20.32 5.73
C GLN A 120 -9.89 19.49 5.91
N CYS A 121 -9.76 18.15 5.97
CA CYS A 121 -10.89 17.26 6.19
C CYS A 121 -11.62 17.52 7.53
N MET A 122 -10.87 17.80 8.61
CA MET A 122 -11.48 18.16 9.90
C MET A 122 -12.25 19.49 9.84
N GLN A 123 -11.76 20.47 9.08
CA GLN A 123 -12.46 21.74 8.88
C GLN A 123 -13.76 21.53 8.10
N GLU A 124 -13.73 20.77 7.00
CA GLU A 124 -14.91 20.42 6.22
C GLU A 124 -15.93 19.65 7.03
N LEU A 125 -15.49 18.66 7.81
CA LEU A 125 -16.36 17.91 8.71
C LEU A 125 -17.06 18.82 9.73
N THR A 126 -16.34 19.81 10.26
CA THR A 126 -16.91 20.75 11.23
C THR A 126 -17.96 21.64 10.57
N LYS A 127 -17.69 22.15 9.38
CA LYS A 127 -18.66 22.94 8.60
C LYS A 127 -19.92 22.12 8.26
N ALA A 128 -19.75 20.91 7.73
CA ALA A 128 -20.86 20.03 7.39
C ALA A 128 -21.72 19.67 8.62
N LYS A 129 -21.09 19.47 9.79
CA LYS A 129 -21.82 19.25 11.05
C LYS A 129 -22.65 20.47 11.47
N GLN A 130 -22.09 21.68 11.34
CA GLN A 130 -22.80 22.92 11.64
C GLN A 130 -23.99 23.13 10.68
N GLU A 131 -23.78 22.93 9.38
CA GLU A 131 -24.84 23.02 8.36
C GLU A 131 -25.96 22.00 8.60
N MET A 132 -25.61 20.75 8.94
CA MET A 132 -26.59 19.72 9.27
C MET A 132 -27.41 20.11 10.51
N ALA A 133 -26.78 20.68 11.53
CA ALA A 133 -27.49 21.15 12.73
C ALA A 133 -28.45 22.31 12.40
N ALA A 134 -28.01 23.27 11.58
CA ALA A 134 -28.84 24.40 11.13
C ALA A 134 -30.05 23.91 10.31
N LEU A 135 -29.83 23.01 9.35
CA LEU A 135 -30.91 22.42 8.54
C LEU A 135 -31.90 21.63 9.38
N ARG A 136 -31.44 20.89 10.39
CA ARG A 136 -32.34 20.19 11.32
C ARG A 136 -33.21 21.17 12.10
N LEU A 137 -32.65 22.28 12.56
CA LEU A 137 -33.41 23.30 13.28
C LEU A 137 -34.46 23.94 12.37
N GLU A 138 -34.10 24.30 11.14
CA GLU A 138 -35.05 24.84 10.16
C GLU A 138 -36.15 23.84 9.80
N HIS A 139 -35.81 22.57 9.62
CA HIS A 139 -36.80 21.52 9.39
C HIS A 139 -37.78 21.41 10.58
N GLN A 140 -37.28 21.42 11.82
CA GLN A 140 -38.12 21.39 13.01
C GLN A 140 -39.04 22.61 13.07
N ARG A 141 -38.52 23.81 12.78
CA ARG A 141 -39.30 25.06 12.75
C ARG A 141 -40.41 25.01 11.70
N LEU A 142 -40.11 24.56 10.49
CA LEU A 142 -41.09 24.43 9.41
C LEU A 142 -42.13 23.34 9.70
N SER A 143 -41.71 22.21 10.27
CA SER A 143 -42.60 21.13 10.68
C SER A 143 -43.58 21.58 11.76
N ALA A 144 -43.12 22.33 12.76
CA ALA A 144 -43.97 22.93 13.78
C ALA A 144 -45.00 23.88 13.16
N LYS A 145 -44.56 24.75 12.24
CA LYS A 145 -45.46 25.67 11.52
C LYS A 145 -46.51 24.94 10.67
N LEU A 146 -46.13 23.82 10.04
CA LEU A 146 -47.07 22.99 9.29
C LEU A 146 -48.11 22.33 10.21
N GLN A 147 -47.70 21.89 11.40
CA GLN A 147 -48.61 21.38 12.43
C GLN A 147 -49.59 22.45 12.92
N GLU A 148 -49.13 23.68 13.16
CA GLU A 148 -49.99 24.82 13.50
C GLU A 148 -51.04 25.07 12.41
N TYR A 149 -50.65 24.99 11.14
CA TYR A 149 -51.56 25.16 10.01
C TYR A 149 -52.49 23.99 9.72
N SER A 150 -52.35 22.85 10.42
CA SER A 150 -53.24 21.70 10.25
C SER A 150 -54.71 22.02 10.54
N ILE A 151 -54.97 23.00 11.42
CA ILE A 151 -56.32 23.46 11.75
C ILE A 151 -56.99 24.07 10.53
N PHE A 152 -56.27 24.88 9.75
CA PHE A 152 -56.79 25.48 8.53
C PHE A 152 -57.06 24.44 7.46
N ASN A 153 -56.18 23.43 7.33
CA ASN A 153 -56.39 22.34 6.40
C ASN A 153 -57.67 21.57 6.73
N LYS A 154 -57.84 21.14 7.99
CA LYS A 154 -59.07 20.48 8.47
C LYS A 154 -60.32 21.32 8.28
N TYR A 155 -60.23 22.63 8.51
CA TYR A 155 -61.35 23.54 8.26
C TYR A 155 -61.73 23.57 6.78
N LEU A 156 -60.75 23.71 5.88
CA LEU A 156 -60.98 23.73 4.44
C LEU A 156 -61.55 22.40 3.94
N GLU A 157 -61.03 21.26 4.41
CA GLU A 157 -61.62 19.94 4.15
C GLU A 157 -63.10 19.93 4.55
N LYS A 158 -63.42 20.46 5.73
CA LYS A 158 -64.81 20.47 6.21
C LYS A 158 -65.73 21.38 5.40
N VAL A 159 -65.23 22.53 4.96
CA VAL A 159 -65.98 23.44 4.09
C VAL A 159 -66.26 22.78 2.74
N VAL A 160 -65.27 22.09 2.16
CA VAL A 160 -65.44 21.37 0.89
C VAL A 160 -66.42 20.20 1.04
N GLU A 161 -66.31 19.41 2.10
CA GLU A 161 -67.27 18.33 2.38
C GLU A 161 -68.71 18.82 2.45
N ASN A 162 -68.92 19.97 3.10
CA ASN A 162 -70.24 20.58 3.29
C ASN A 162 -70.69 21.45 2.10
N SER A 163 -69.89 21.55 1.04
CA SER A 163 -70.23 22.40 -0.11
C SER A 163 -71.39 21.82 -0.90
N GLU A 164 -72.10 22.69 -1.62
CA GLU A 164 -73.21 22.26 -2.46
C GLU A 164 -72.73 21.34 -3.59
N GLU A 165 -71.51 21.54 -4.10
CA GLU A 165 -70.87 20.70 -5.10
C GLU A 165 -70.63 19.28 -4.57
N SER A 166 -70.12 19.13 -3.35
CA SER A 166 -69.94 17.82 -2.69
C SER A 166 -71.29 17.10 -2.53
N ARG A 167 -72.31 17.84 -2.06
CA ARG A 167 -73.68 17.31 -1.92
C ARG A 167 -74.27 16.91 -3.26
N TRP A 168 -74.10 17.74 -4.30
CA TRP A 168 -74.58 17.46 -5.64
C TRP A 168 -73.89 16.25 -6.25
N ALA A 169 -72.57 16.12 -6.09
CA ALA A 169 -71.81 14.95 -6.52
C ALA A 169 -72.31 13.66 -5.84
N HIS A 170 -72.63 13.72 -4.55
CA HIS A 170 -73.21 12.58 -3.83
C HIS A 170 -74.60 12.18 -4.36
N ILE A 171 -75.48 13.15 -4.60
CA ILE A 171 -76.81 12.92 -5.18
C ILE A 171 -76.68 12.32 -6.58
N GLN A 172 -75.84 12.89 -7.44
CA GLN A 172 -75.57 12.40 -8.80
C GLN A 172 -75.05 10.96 -8.77
N ASN A 173 -74.06 10.66 -7.94
CA ASN A 173 -73.53 9.29 -7.79
C ASN A 173 -74.60 8.30 -7.30
N THR A 174 -75.45 8.71 -6.37
CA THR A 174 -76.54 7.87 -5.86
C THR A 174 -77.61 7.65 -6.92
N ALA A 175 -77.99 8.70 -7.66
CA ALA A 175 -78.93 8.62 -8.76
C ALA A 175 -78.40 7.70 -9.87
N ALA A 176 -77.14 7.85 -10.27
CA ALA A 176 -76.49 6.98 -11.26
C ALA A 176 -76.53 5.50 -10.82
N LYS A 177 -76.23 5.20 -9.56
CA LYS A 177 -76.34 3.84 -9.00
C LYS A 177 -77.77 3.30 -9.05
N LYS A 178 -78.77 4.10 -8.66
CA LYS A 178 -80.19 3.70 -8.69
C LYS A 178 -80.70 3.49 -10.11
N THR A 179 -80.33 4.36 -11.04
CA THR A 179 -80.69 4.24 -12.47
C THR A 179 -80.09 2.98 -13.07
N LEU A 180 -78.82 2.68 -12.76
CA LEU A 180 -78.18 1.45 -13.21
C LEU A 180 -78.91 0.21 -12.67
N LEU A 181 -79.20 0.16 -11.36
CA LEU A 181 -79.93 -0.95 -10.75
C LEU A 181 -81.33 -1.13 -11.35
N LEU A 182 -82.06 -0.03 -11.54
CA LEU A 182 -83.38 -0.08 -12.18
C LEU A 182 -83.28 -0.63 -13.60
N GLY A 183 -82.29 -0.19 -14.39
CA GLY A 183 -82.02 -0.73 -15.72
C GLY A 183 -81.75 -2.24 -15.69
N THR A 184 -80.91 -2.70 -14.75
CA THR A 184 -80.63 -4.13 -14.57
C THR A 184 -81.89 -4.93 -14.23
N ILE A 185 -82.73 -4.44 -13.31
CA ILE A 185 -84.00 -5.09 -12.95
C ILE A 185 -84.92 -5.14 -14.17
N LYS A 186 -85.10 -4.02 -14.87
CA LYS A 186 -85.94 -3.96 -16.08
C LYS A 186 -85.47 -4.97 -17.13
N MET A 187 -84.17 -5.07 -17.37
CA MET A 187 -83.61 -6.04 -18.31
C MET A 187 -83.83 -7.48 -17.88
N ALA A 188 -83.59 -7.81 -16.61
CA ALA A 188 -83.80 -9.15 -16.09
C ALA A 188 -85.28 -9.56 -16.15
N THR A 189 -86.18 -8.66 -15.74
CA THR A 189 -87.63 -8.86 -15.85
C THR A 189 -88.05 -9.08 -17.30
N LEU A 190 -87.62 -8.22 -18.23
CA LEU A 190 -87.98 -8.36 -19.64
C LEU A 190 -87.51 -9.69 -20.21
N ASN A 191 -86.27 -10.09 -19.89
CA ASN A 191 -85.72 -11.37 -20.32
C ASN A 191 -86.56 -12.55 -19.81
N LEU A 192 -86.94 -12.55 -18.53
CA LEU A 192 -87.80 -13.59 -17.94
C LEU A 192 -89.20 -13.60 -18.57
N PHE A 193 -89.79 -12.42 -18.74
CA PHE A 193 -91.11 -12.27 -19.36
C PHE A 193 -91.13 -12.82 -20.79
N GLN A 194 -90.11 -12.51 -21.61
CA GLN A 194 -90.01 -13.05 -22.96
C GLN A 194 -89.95 -14.58 -22.99
N ILE A 195 -89.30 -15.21 -22.00
CA ILE A 195 -89.28 -16.67 -21.85
C ILE A 195 -90.68 -17.19 -21.53
N VAL A 196 -91.37 -16.60 -20.56
CA VAL A 196 -92.74 -16.97 -20.15
C VAL A 196 -93.71 -16.83 -21.32
N SER A 197 -93.73 -15.67 -21.98
CA SER A 197 -94.61 -15.39 -23.13
C SER A 197 -94.35 -16.36 -24.29
N LYS A 198 -93.09 -16.74 -24.54
CA LYS A 198 -92.75 -17.76 -25.55
C LYS A 198 -93.31 -19.14 -25.19
N GLN A 199 -93.32 -19.53 -23.91
CA GLN A 199 -93.89 -20.80 -23.46
C GLN A 199 -95.42 -20.82 -23.53
N LEU A 200 -96.07 -19.71 -23.20
CA LEU A 200 -97.53 -19.56 -23.27
C LEU A 200 -98.09 -19.50 -24.71
N LYS A 201 -97.22 -19.35 -25.73
CA LYS A 201 -97.60 -19.19 -27.16
C LYS A 201 -98.59 -18.03 -27.41
N GLU A 202 -98.69 -17.08 -26.49
CA GLU A 202 -99.52 -15.89 -26.63
C GLU A 202 -98.72 -14.76 -27.29
N ALA A 203 -99.32 -14.07 -28.26
CA ALA A 203 -98.82 -12.79 -28.73
C ALA A 203 -99.07 -11.75 -27.63
N SER A 204 -98.13 -11.65 -26.70
CA SER A 204 -98.29 -10.82 -25.51
C SER A 204 -98.51 -9.34 -25.89
N SER A 205 -99.62 -8.77 -25.45
CA SER A 205 -99.99 -7.35 -25.64
C SER A 205 -99.31 -6.40 -24.65
N VAL A 206 -98.47 -6.93 -23.76
CA VAL A 206 -97.79 -6.17 -22.71
C VAL A 206 -96.66 -5.34 -23.32
N SER A 207 -96.62 -4.05 -23.00
CA SER A 207 -95.59 -3.12 -23.47
C SER A 207 -94.20 -3.52 -22.95
N LEU A 208 -93.17 -3.29 -23.78
CA LEU A 208 -91.76 -3.52 -23.42
C LEU A 208 -91.28 -2.62 -22.26
N GLU A 209 -91.93 -1.48 -22.03
CA GLU A 209 -91.58 -0.57 -20.94
C GLU A 209 -92.39 -0.79 -19.66
N ASP A 210 -93.44 -1.62 -19.71
CA ASP A 210 -94.33 -1.86 -18.56
C ASP A 210 -93.81 -3.00 -17.69
N THR A 211 -92.75 -2.70 -16.93
CA THR A 211 -92.07 -3.66 -16.06
C THR A 211 -93.00 -4.28 -15.00
N HIS A 212 -94.02 -3.54 -14.54
CA HIS A 212 -94.97 -4.06 -13.54
C HIS A 212 -95.83 -5.16 -14.13
N LYS A 213 -96.46 -4.93 -15.29
CA LYS A 213 -97.27 -5.97 -15.95
C LYS A 213 -96.43 -7.16 -16.41
N GLN A 214 -95.17 -6.93 -16.80
CA GLN A 214 -94.24 -8.02 -17.10
C GLN A 214 -94.01 -8.90 -15.86
N LEU A 215 -93.77 -8.29 -14.69
CA LEU A 215 -93.65 -9.01 -13.42
C LEU A 215 -94.93 -9.74 -13.03
N ASP A 216 -96.10 -9.11 -13.17
CA ASP A 216 -97.40 -9.74 -12.87
C ASP A 216 -97.60 -11.01 -13.72
N THR A 217 -97.24 -10.93 -15.01
CA THR A 217 -97.33 -12.09 -15.91
C THR A 217 -96.36 -13.21 -15.50
N ILE A 218 -95.11 -12.87 -15.16
CA ILE A 218 -94.13 -13.84 -14.66
C ILE A 218 -94.63 -14.48 -13.36
N GLN A 219 -95.16 -13.69 -12.44
CA GLN A 219 -95.67 -14.15 -11.15
C GLN A 219 -96.85 -15.11 -11.33
N GLN A 220 -97.83 -14.74 -12.17
CA GLN A 220 -98.97 -15.60 -12.46
C GLN A 220 -98.53 -16.93 -13.05
N PHE A 221 -97.59 -16.91 -14.01
CA PHE A 221 -97.04 -18.14 -14.60
C PHE A 221 -96.35 -19.04 -13.57
N ILE A 222 -95.54 -18.47 -12.67
CA ILE A 222 -94.90 -19.23 -11.58
C ILE A 222 -95.94 -19.82 -10.63
N GLN A 223 -97.00 -19.06 -10.32
CA GLN A 223 -98.10 -19.51 -9.46
C GLN A 223 -98.84 -20.69 -10.12
N ASP A 224 -99.19 -20.56 -11.39
CA ASP A 224 -99.86 -21.62 -12.16
C ASP A 224 -99.02 -22.90 -12.20
N LEU A 225 -97.71 -22.80 -12.47
CA LEU A 225 -96.80 -23.95 -12.43
C LEU A 225 -96.72 -24.58 -11.03
N SER A 226 -96.72 -23.76 -9.98
CA SER A 226 -96.67 -24.23 -8.60
C SER A 226 -97.96 -24.97 -8.22
N ASP A 227 -99.11 -24.46 -8.65
CA ASP A 227 -100.41 -25.06 -8.42
C ASP A 227 -100.53 -26.38 -9.19
N ILE A 228 -100.15 -26.42 -10.47
CA ILE A 228 -100.10 -27.65 -11.27
C ILE A 228 -99.19 -28.70 -10.60
N TRP A 229 -98.00 -28.31 -10.16
CA TRP A 229 -97.08 -29.23 -9.49
C TRP A 229 -97.63 -29.75 -8.16
N ALA A 230 -98.27 -28.89 -7.37
CA ALA A 230 -98.93 -29.30 -6.12
C ALA A 230 -100.07 -30.30 -6.38
N GLU A 231 -100.84 -30.11 -7.45
CA GLU A 231 -101.85 -31.06 -7.89
C GLU A 231 -101.26 -32.40 -8.36
N VAL A 232 -100.21 -32.38 -9.17
CA VAL A 232 -99.49 -33.59 -9.63
C VAL A 232 -98.98 -34.38 -8.43
N LYS A 233 -98.34 -33.70 -7.47
CA LYS A 233 -97.82 -34.33 -6.24
C LYS A 233 -98.92 -34.96 -5.38
N LYS A 234 -100.08 -34.30 -5.26
CA LYS A 234 -101.25 -34.88 -4.57
C LYS A 234 -101.73 -36.16 -5.26
N LYS A 235 -101.77 -36.18 -6.60
CA LYS A 235 -102.17 -37.35 -7.39
C LYS A 235 -101.17 -38.50 -7.30
N GLU A 236 -99.86 -38.23 -7.31
CA GLU A 236 -98.82 -39.24 -7.08
C GLU A 236 -98.92 -39.88 -5.69
N GLN A 237 -99.16 -39.08 -4.64
CA GLN A 237 -99.37 -39.58 -3.28
C GLN A 237 -100.64 -40.42 -3.12
N GLN A 238 -101.64 -40.19 -3.96
CA GLN A 238 -102.86 -40.98 -4.02
C GLN A 238 -102.68 -42.28 -4.82
N GLN A 239 -101.78 -42.32 -5.81
CA GLN A 239 -101.42 -43.53 -6.56
C GLN A 239 -100.48 -44.48 -5.80
N VAL A 240 -99.63 -43.98 -4.89
CA VAL A 240 -98.75 -44.83 -4.05
C VAL A 240 -99.50 -45.47 -2.86
N ARG A 241 -100.74 -45.03 -2.60
CA ARG A 241 -101.61 -45.57 -1.53
C ARG A 241 -102.65 -46.59 -2.01
N VAL A 242 -102.54 -47.06 -3.25
CA VAL A 242 -103.27 -48.19 -3.83
C VAL A 242 -102.28 -49.30 -4.11
#